data_AF-A0A936WUB8-F1
#
_entry.id   AF-A0A936WUB8-F1
#
_cell.length_a   1.000
_cell.length_b   1.000
_cell.length_c   1.000
_cell.angle_alpha   90.00
_cell.angle_beta   90.00
_cell.angle_gamma   90.00
#
_symmetry.space_group_name_H-M   'P 1'
#
loop_
_entity.id
_entity.type
_entity.pdbx_description
1 polymer ?
#
loop_
_entity_poly.entity_id
_entity_poly.type
_entity_poly.pdbx_seq_one_letter_code
_entity_poly.pdbx_strand_id
1 'polypeptide(L)'
;MAWASGTTGITKWIAIDPAPIRFFGAGNAVLINGTKEMEKELPAFLIPTTKGNPAMGLYNIQVNAQDDSLHFDTHPEKGVISYRGKVMSASVVHFHRLSHINGKEFDMDYVFHADSTVLSPQ
;
A
#
# COMPACT_ATOMS: atom_id res chain seq x y z
N MET A 1 4.80 -21.67 5.96
CA MET A 1 5.89 -21.10 5.13
C MET A 1 6.17 -19.73 5.68
N ALA A 2 7.26 -19.63 6.44
CA ALA A 2 7.67 -18.42 7.13
C ALA A 2 8.60 -17.62 6.22
N TRP A 3 8.42 -16.31 6.22
CA TRP A 3 9.26 -15.29 5.61
C TRP A 3 10.72 -15.64 5.86
N ALA A 4 11.41 -16.05 4.79
CA ALA A 4 12.80 -16.46 4.87
C ALA A 4 13.63 -15.25 5.31
N SER A 5 14.09 -15.33 6.56
CA SER A 5 15.35 -14.82 7.09
C SER A 5 16.30 -14.28 6.00
N GLY A 6 16.20 -12.99 5.69
CA GLY A 6 17.07 -12.33 4.72
C GLY A 6 16.80 -10.84 4.53
N THR A 7 15.55 -10.41 4.67
CA THR A 7 15.15 -9.00 4.59
C THR A 7 14.51 -8.55 5.91
N THR A 8 15.34 -8.39 6.93
CA THR A 8 15.00 -7.65 8.16
C THR A 8 14.58 -6.24 7.77
N GLY A 9 13.28 -5.93 7.77
CA GLY A 9 12.84 -4.54 7.74
C GLY A 9 11.44 -4.22 7.21
N ILE A 10 10.74 -5.10 6.50
CA ILE A 10 9.44 -4.74 5.89
C ILE A 10 8.30 -4.95 6.88
N THR A 11 8.34 -4.27 8.03
CA THR A 11 7.36 -4.54 9.10
C THR A 11 6.21 -3.54 9.15
N LYS A 12 6.36 -2.30 8.70
CA LYS A 12 5.27 -1.31 8.64
C LYS A 12 5.72 -0.11 7.82
N TRP A 13 5.04 0.14 6.72
CA TRP A 13 5.43 1.19 5.79
C TRP A 13 4.19 1.98 5.40
N ILE A 14 4.16 3.28 5.67
CA ILE A 14 3.11 4.20 5.20
C ILE A 14 3.73 5.11 4.14
N ALA A 15 3.11 5.17 2.97
CA ALA A 15 3.36 6.21 1.99
C ALA A 15 2.10 7.06 1.85
N ILE A 16 2.25 8.39 1.89
CA ILE A 16 1.14 9.35 2.09
C ILE A 16 0.80 10.10 0.78
N ASP A 17 1.74 10.16 -0.15
CA ASP A 17 1.61 10.85 -1.44
C ASP A 17 2.11 9.88 -2.52
N PRO A 18 1.36 9.63 -3.61
CA PRO A 18 0.10 10.25 -4.08
C PRO A 18 -1.20 9.59 -3.62
N ALA A 19 -1.12 8.48 -2.89
CA ALA A 19 -2.25 7.84 -2.21
C ALA A 19 -1.77 7.16 -0.92
N PRO A 20 -2.55 7.21 0.18
CA PRO A 20 -2.17 6.53 1.40
C PRO A 20 -2.18 5.00 1.21
N ILE A 21 -1.00 4.37 1.29
CA ILE A 21 -0.82 2.92 1.26
C ILE A 21 -0.04 2.47 2.49
N ARG A 22 -0.52 1.42 3.15
CA ARG A 22 0.17 0.75 4.24
C ARG A 22 0.36 -0.74 3.98
N PHE A 23 1.60 -1.21 4.10
CA PHE A 23 1.95 -2.64 4.00
C PHE A 23 2.08 -3.27 5.38
N PHE A 24 1.63 -4.53 5.48
CA PHE A 24 1.69 -5.32 6.72
C PHE A 24 2.49 -6.60 6.51
N GLY A 25 3.18 -7.06 7.55
CA GLY A 25 3.97 -8.30 7.53
C GLY A 25 3.16 -9.59 7.30
N ALA A 26 1.82 -9.50 7.28
CA ALA A 26 0.95 -10.61 6.87
C ALA A 26 0.84 -10.75 5.34
N GLY A 27 1.48 -9.87 4.56
CA GLY A 27 1.49 -9.90 3.10
C GLY A 27 0.34 -9.14 2.44
N ASN A 28 -0.46 -8.40 3.21
CA ASN A 28 -1.49 -7.53 2.70
C ASN A 28 -1.06 -6.05 2.70
N ALA A 29 -1.67 -5.27 1.81
CA ALA A 29 -1.63 -3.82 1.83
C ALA A 29 -3.05 -3.27 2.00
N VAL A 30 -3.17 -2.23 2.81
CA VAL A 30 -4.36 -1.42 2.88
C VAL A 30 -4.08 -0.10 2.21
N LEU A 31 -4.94 0.29 1.28
CA LEU A 31 -4.81 1.55 0.57
C LEU A 31 -6.15 2.26 0.46
N ILE A 32 -6.08 3.57 0.26
CA ILE A 32 -7.25 4.37 -0.04
C ILE A 32 -7.01 5.24 -1.29
N ASN A 33 -7.86 5.07 -2.29
CA ASN A 33 -7.91 5.89 -3.49
C ASN A 33 -9.11 6.83 -3.35
N GLY A 34 -8.94 8.05 -2.81
CA GLY A 34 -10.08 8.90 -2.48
C GLY A 34 -9.72 10.31 -1.99
N THR A 35 -10.74 11.14 -1.77
CA THR A 35 -10.63 12.59 -1.54
C THR A 35 -9.83 12.93 -0.28
N LYS A 36 -9.14 14.08 -0.33
CA LYS A 36 -8.36 14.68 0.77
C LYS A 36 -9.12 14.81 2.10
N GLU A 37 -10.44 14.72 2.05
CA GLU A 37 -11.34 14.80 3.21
C GLU A 37 -11.10 13.66 4.23
N MET A 38 -10.58 12.52 3.77
CA MET A 38 -10.31 11.38 4.65
C MET A 38 -8.92 11.42 5.30
N GLU A 39 -8.07 12.42 4.99
CA GLU A 39 -6.69 12.51 5.49
C GLU A 39 -6.57 12.42 7.02
N LYS A 40 -7.52 13.03 7.75
CA LYS A 40 -7.55 13.00 9.22
C LYS A 40 -7.95 11.64 9.80
N GLU A 41 -8.69 10.84 9.03
CA GLU A 41 -9.22 9.54 9.46
C GLU A 41 -8.37 8.37 8.94
N LEU A 42 -7.39 8.63 8.05
CA LEU A 42 -6.50 7.61 7.47
C LEU A 42 -5.91 6.64 8.49
N PRO A 43 -5.43 7.07 9.67
CA PRO A 43 -4.84 6.13 10.62
C PRO A 43 -5.82 5.04 11.10
N ALA A 44 -7.12 5.35 11.17
CA ALA A 44 -8.16 4.40 11.57
C ALA A 44 -8.44 3.35 10.48
N PHE A 45 -8.28 3.72 9.21
CA PHE A 45 -8.51 2.83 8.08
C PHE A 45 -7.28 2.01 7.69
N LEU A 46 -6.06 2.51 7.90
CA LEU A 46 -4.82 1.81 7.56
C LEU A 46 -4.41 0.81 8.65
N ILE A 47 -5.28 -0.16 8.98
CA ILE A 47 -5.00 -1.26 9.93
C ILE A 47 -5.20 -2.62 9.26
N PRO A 48 -4.53 -3.70 9.70
CA PRO A 48 -4.51 -4.95 8.94
C PRO A 48 -5.87 -5.64 8.88
N THR A 49 -6.75 -5.36 9.84
CA THR A 49 -8.11 -5.93 9.95
C THR A 49 -9.17 -5.13 9.20
N THR A 50 -8.79 -4.04 8.54
CA THR A 50 -9.73 -3.21 7.77
C THR A 50 -10.43 -4.04 6.71
N LYS A 51 -11.77 -4.02 6.73
CA LYS A 51 -12.56 -4.57 5.63
C LYS A 51 -12.51 -3.59 4.47
N GLY A 52 -12.09 -4.04 3.29
CA GLY A 52 -12.12 -3.22 2.08
C GLY A 52 -13.54 -2.73 1.78
N ASN A 53 -13.64 -1.49 1.32
CA ASN A 53 -14.86 -0.88 0.82
C ASN A 53 -14.56 -0.14 -0.50
N PRO A 54 -14.66 -0.83 -1.65
CA PRO A 54 -14.38 -0.24 -2.96
C PRO A 54 -15.22 0.99 -3.29
N ALA A 55 -16.45 1.10 -2.77
CA ALA A 55 -17.32 2.25 -2.99
C ALA A 55 -16.77 3.55 -2.37
N MET A 56 -15.95 3.41 -1.32
CA MET A 56 -15.21 4.51 -0.69
C MET A 56 -13.74 4.58 -1.16
N GLY A 57 -13.36 3.74 -2.12
CA GLY A 57 -11.98 3.62 -2.56
C GLY A 57 -11.04 3.01 -1.51
N LEU A 58 -11.56 2.31 -0.50
CA LEU A 58 -10.76 1.63 0.53
C LEU A 58 -10.54 0.17 0.14
N TYR A 59 -9.30 -0.29 0.15
CA TYR A 59 -8.94 -1.65 -0.24
C TYR A 59 -8.04 -2.29 0.80
N ASN A 60 -8.27 -3.56 1.10
CA ASN A 60 -7.35 -4.41 1.84
C ASN A 60 -7.08 -5.64 0.97
N ILE A 61 -5.90 -5.71 0.39
CA ILE A 61 -5.58 -6.64 -0.71
C ILE A 61 -4.30 -7.38 -0.41
N GLN A 62 -4.23 -8.62 -0.91
CA GLN A 62 -3.00 -9.39 -0.87
C GLN A 62 -1.99 -8.79 -1.86
N VAL A 63 -0.75 -8.70 -1.41
CA VAL A 63 0.38 -8.25 -2.21
C VAL A 63 1.23 -9.47 -2.53
N ASN A 64 1.41 -9.74 -3.81
CA ASN A 64 2.35 -10.74 -4.25
C ASN A 64 3.74 -10.09 -4.30
N ALA A 65 4.57 -10.43 -3.32
CA ALA A 65 5.96 -9.98 -3.26
C ALA A 65 6.89 -11.09 -3.78
N GLN A 66 7.74 -10.74 -4.75
CA GLN A 66 8.74 -11.62 -5.31
C GLN A 66 10.05 -10.85 -5.49
N ASP A 67 11.09 -11.26 -4.77
CA ASP A 67 12.38 -10.55 -4.69
C ASP A 67 12.16 -9.06 -4.34
N ASP A 68 12.62 -8.15 -5.21
CA ASP A 68 12.42 -6.70 -5.06
C ASP A 68 11.16 -6.19 -5.76
N SER A 69 10.24 -7.08 -6.17
CA SER A 69 9.02 -6.73 -6.90
C SER A 69 7.76 -6.93 -6.06
N LEU A 70 6.81 -6.01 -6.18
CA LEU A 70 5.51 -6.04 -5.51
C LEU A 70 4.39 -5.97 -6.56
N HIS A 71 3.40 -6.85 -6.49
CA HIS A 71 2.29 -6.89 -7.44
C HIS A 71 0.96 -7.01 -6.72
N PHE A 72 0.01 -6.14 -7.08
CA PHE A 72 -1.36 -6.22 -6.59
C PHE A 72 -2.33 -5.45 -7.48
N ASP A 73 -3.62 -5.77 -7.37
CA ASP A 73 -4.70 -5.12 -8.10
C ASP A 73 -5.74 -4.55 -7.15
N THR A 74 -6.29 -3.40 -7.51
CA THR A 74 -7.48 -2.82 -6.87
C THR A 74 -8.66 -2.90 -7.83
N HIS A 75 -9.85 -3.13 -7.27
CA HIS A 75 -11.08 -3.33 -8.04
C HIS A 75 -12.12 -2.25 -7.67
N PRO A 76 -11.93 -0.99 -8.08
CA PRO A 76 -13.00 0.00 -8.03
C PRO A 76 -14.21 -0.45 -8.86
N GLU A 77 -15.37 0.15 -8.61
CA GLU A 77 -16.62 -0.21 -9.32
C GLU A 77 -16.50 -0.16 -10.85
N LYS A 78 -15.65 0.74 -11.37
CA LYS A 78 -15.51 0.99 -12.81
C LYS A 78 -14.52 0.06 -13.52
N GLY A 79 -13.78 -0.79 -12.79
CA GLY A 79 -12.84 -1.72 -13.40
C GLY A 79 -11.63 -2.02 -12.51
N VAL A 80 -10.48 -2.31 -13.13
CA VAL A 80 -9.27 -2.75 -12.41
C VAL A 80 -8.17 -1.72 -12.53
N ILE A 81 -7.40 -1.55 -11.46
CA ILE A 81 -6.14 -0.81 -11.48
C ILE A 81 -5.04 -1.74 -10.96
N SER A 82 -4.02 -1.96 -11.80
CA SER A 82 -2.87 -2.81 -11.48
C SER A 82 -1.70 -1.99 -11.00
N TYR A 83 -1.00 -2.51 -9.98
CA TYR A 83 0.18 -1.92 -9.39
C TYR A 83 1.35 -2.87 -9.54
N ARG A 84 2.43 -2.38 -10.14
CA ARG A 84 3.70 -3.09 -10.31
C ARG A 84 4.79 -2.27 -9.65
N GLY A 85 5.15 -2.68 -8.44
CA GLY A 85 6.15 -2.04 -7.60
C GLY A 85 7.53 -2.66 -7.77
N LYS A 86 8.57 -1.82 -7.70
CA LYS A 86 9.97 -2.23 -7.55
C LYS A 86 10.57 -1.52 -6.34
N VAL A 87 11.10 -2.28 -5.39
CA VAL A 87 11.81 -1.75 -4.23
C VAL A 87 13.13 -1.14 -4.73
N MET A 88 13.25 0.18 -4.56
CA MET A 88 14.43 0.94 -5.02
C MET A 88 15.43 1.15 -3.88
N SER A 89 14.94 1.21 -2.65
CA SER A 89 15.75 1.28 -1.43
C SER A 89 14.94 0.76 -0.24
N ALA A 90 15.55 0.75 0.95
CA ALA A 90 14.87 0.35 2.18
C ALA A 90 13.56 1.12 2.44
N SER A 91 13.42 2.36 1.94
CA SER A 91 12.27 3.23 2.20
C SER A 91 11.58 3.73 0.94
N VAL A 92 11.89 3.20 -0.24
CA VAL A 92 11.30 3.68 -1.50
C VAL A 92 10.89 2.51 -2.37
N VAL A 93 9.63 2.53 -2.84
CA VAL A 93 9.15 1.64 -3.90
C VAL A 93 8.65 2.51 -5.05
N HIS A 94 9.14 2.22 -6.24
CA HIS A 94 8.62 2.80 -7.47
C HIS A 94 7.45 1.95 -7.98
N PHE A 95 6.27 2.54 -8.18
CA PHE A 95 5.11 1.85 -8.73
C PHE A 95 4.78 2.35 -10.13
N HIS A 96 4.69 1.42 -11.08
CA HIS A 96 3.93 1.59 -12.32
C HIS A 96 2.47 1.20 -12.07
N ARG A 97 1.56 2.14 -12.26
CA ARG A 97 0.11 1.97 -12.07
C ARG A 97 -0.60 2.04 -13.41
N LEU A 98 -1.27 0.96 -13.80
CA LEU A 98 -2.09 0.89 -15.01
C LEU A 98 -3.57 0.85 -14.64
N SER A 99 -4.33 1.83 -15.13
CA SER A 99 -5.79 1.86 -15.03
C SER A 99 -6.40 1.19 -16.26
N HIS A 100 -6.95 -0.01 -16.10
CA HIS A 100 -7.66 -0.73 -17.16
C HIS A 100 -9.02 -0.10 -17.50
N ILE A 101 -9.45 0.91 -16.74
CA ILE A 101 -10.70 1.65 -16.96
C ILE A 101 -10.58 2.62 -18.14
N ASN A 102 -9.41 3.27 -18.28
CA ASN A 102 -9.20 4.34 -19.26
C ASN A 102 -7.84 4.24 -19.97
N GLY A 103 -7.08 3.16 -19.75
CA GLY A 103 -5.76 2.93 -20.33
C GLY A 103 -4.67 3.88 -19.83
N LYS A 104 -4.91 4.67 -18.77
CA LYS A 104 -3.91 5.60 -18.25
C LYS A 104 -2.87 4.87 -17.41
N GLU A 105 -1.63 5.29 -17.59
CA GLU A 105 -0.47 4.82 -16.84
C GLU A 105 0.12 5.95 -16.00
N PHE A 106 0.64 5.60 -14.83
CA PHE A 106 1.28 6.52 -13.90
C PHE A 106 2.48 5.84 -13.27
N ASP A 107 3.63 6.49 -13.35
CA ASP A 107 4.84 6.10 -12.61
C ASP A 107 4.97 7.00 -11.38
N MET A 108 5.12 6.38 -10.20
CA MET A 108 5.08 7.11 -8.94
C MET A 108 6.03 6.49 -7.93
N ASP A 109 6.85 7.32 -7.30
CA ASP A 109 7.68 6.90 -6.17
C ASP A 109 6.90 7.05 -4.86
N TYR A 110 6.82 5.97 -4.11
CA TYR A 110 6.25 5.95 -2.77
C TYR A 110 7.39 5.92 -1.77
N VAL A 111 7.52 6.99 -1.00
CA VAL A 111 8.43 7.05 0.15
C VAL A 111 7.71 6.48 1.35
N PHE A 112 8.25 5.41 1.90
CA PHE A 112 7.69 4.73 3.04
C PHE A 112 8.39 5.17 4.32
N HIS A 113 7.57 5.53 5.30
CA HIS A 113 8.01 5.76 6.65
C HIS A 113 7.76 4.50 7.47
N ALA A 114 8.77 4.09 8.24
CA ALA A 114 8.54 3.14 9.30
C ALA A 114 7.44 3.70 10.21
N ASP A 115 6.58 2.83 10.74
CA ASP A 115 5.73 3.22 11.87
C ASP A 115 6.62 3.94 12.86
N SER A 116 6.34 5.22 13.11
CA SER A 116 6.94 5.88 14.25
C SER A 116 6.55 5.02 15.43
N THR A 117 7.51 4.31 16.03
CA THR A 117 7.33 3.78 17.37
C THR A 117 7.18 4.99 18.26
N VAL A 118 5.96 5.52 18.33
CA VAL A 118 5.45 5.99 19.61
C VAL A 118 5.31 4.71 20.44
N LEU A 119 6.45 4.21 20.89
CA LEU A 119 6.52 3.58 22.19
C LEU A 119 6.12 4.72 23.13
N SER A 120 4.86 4.75 23.54
CA SER A 120 4.43 5.60 24.64
C SER A 120 5.24 5.21 25.89
N PRO A 121 5.76 6.19 26.61
CA PRO A 121 5.59 6.22 28.06
C PRO A 121 5.07 7.62 28.44
N GLN A 122 4.02 7.84 29.23
CA GLN A 122 3.30 7.10 30.26
C GLN A 122 1.84 7.57 30.28
#